data_AF-A0A350M2X8-F1
#
_entry.id   AF-A0A350M2X8-F1
#
_cell.length_a   1.000
_cell.length_b   1.000
_cell.length_c   1.000
_cell.angle_alpha   90.00
_cell.angle_beta   90.00
_cell.angle_gamma   90.00
#
_symmetry.space_group_name_H-M   'P 1'
#
loop_
_entity.id
_entity.type
_entity.pdbx_description
1 polymer ?
#
loop_
_entity_poly.entity_id
_entity_poly.type
_entity_poly.pdbx_seq_one_letter_code
_entity_poly.pdbx_strand_id
1 'polypeptide(L)'
;MIAVMGSSGSGKSTMLNILGILDAYDSGDYYLNGLLIKNLSEKRAAEYRNRFLGFVFQSFNLIPFKNAVENVALPLYYQGMSRKQRLIKSDEMLERVGLLDWRTHLPSELSGGQKQR
;
A
#
# COMPACT_ATOMS: atom_id res chain seq x y z
N MET A 1 11.20 3.97 13.86
CA MET A 1 9.77 3.59 13.86
C MET A 1 9.02 4.63 14.66
N ILE A 2 7.88 5.12 14.17
CA ILE A 2 7.03 6.10 14.86
C ILE A 2 5.68 5.44 15.13
N ALA A 3 5.13 5.65 16.32
CA ALA A 3 3.79 5.20 16.68
C ALA A 3 2.90 6.41 16.98
N VAL A 4 1.66 6.36 16.49
CA VAL A 4 0.64 7.38 16.75
C VAL A 4 -0.47 6.74 17.58
N MET A 5 -0.66 7.21 18.80
CA MET A 5 -1.62 6.67 19.76
C MET A 5 -2.62 7.73 20.21
N GLY A 6 -3.82 7.32 20.61
CA GLY A 6 -4.89 8.22 21.05
C GLY A 6 -6.26 7.54 21.08
N SER A 7 -7.21 8.13 21.81
CA SER A 7 -8.60 7.63 21.94
C SER A 7 -9.36 7.62 20.60
N SER A 8 -10.45 6.86 20.52
CA SER A 8 -11.35 6.96 19.36
C SER A 8 -11.82 8.40 19.17
N GLY A 9 -11.89 8.87 17.93
CA GLY A 9 -12.25 10.27 17.61
C GLY A 9 -11.10 11.29 17.70
N SER A 10 -9.91 10.91 18.18
CA SER A 10 -8.76 11.84 18.28
C SER A 10 -8.13 12.26 16.93
N GLY A 11 -8.76 11.95 15.79
CA GLY A 11 -8.26 12.33 14.46
C GLY A 11 -7.15 11.46 13.85
N LYS A 12 -6.73 10.37 14.49
CA LYS A 12 -5.63 9.50 13.99
C LYS A 12 -5.87 8.99 12.57
N SER A 13 -7.07 8.49 12.28
CA SER A 13 -7.40 7.96 10.96
C SER A 13 -7.39 9.05 9.91
N THR A 14 -7.93 10.23 10.23
CA THR A 14 -7.86 11.42 9.37
C THR A 14 -6.41 11.80 9.08
N MET A 15 -5.56 11.85 10.11
CA MET A 15 -4.13 12.17 9.95
C MET A 15 -3.42 11.14 9.06
N LEU A 16 -3.63 9.83 9.28
CA LEU A 16 -3.04 8.78 8.46
C LEU A 16 -3.54 8.83 7.01
N ASN A 17 -4.80 9.19 6.78
CA ASN A 17 -5.35 9.37 5.44
C ASN A 17 -4.72 10.58 4.73
N ILE A 18 -4.53 11.71 5.44
CA ILE A 18 -3.85 12.89 4.90
C ILE A 18 -2.39 12.56 4.54
N LEU A 19 -1.65 11.90 5.45
CA LEU A 19 -0.28 11.45 5.17
C LEU A 19 -0.23 10.46 4.01
N GLY A 20 -1.25 9.62 3.91
CA GLY A 20 -1.50 8.67 2.83
C GLY A 20 -1.89 9.32 1.49
N ILE A 21 -2.11 10.64 1.43
CA ILE A 21 -2.66 11.33 0.26
C ILE A 21 -4.01 10.72 -0.17
N LEU A 22 -4.77 10.20 0.80
CA LEU A 22 -6.12 9.66 0.62
C LEU A 22 -7.20 10.72 0.94
N ASP A 23 -6.81 11.79 1.63
CA ASP A 23 -7.67 12.89 2.02
C ASP A 23 -6.93 14.22 1.91
N ALA A 24 -7.69 15.32 1.82
CA ALA A 24 -7.15 16.68 1.80
C ALA A 24 -7.04 17.26 3.21
N TYR A 25 -6.42 18.43 3.34
CA TYR A 25 -6.34 19.17 4.59
C TYR A 25 -6.64 20.65 4.38
N ASP A 26 -7.20 21.28 5.40
CA ASP A 26 -7.71 22.66 5.29
C ASP A 26 -6.60 23.71 5.37
N SER A 27 -5.61 23.52 6.25
CA SER A 27 -4.57 24.50 6.52
C SER A 27 -3.21 23.86 6.85
N GLY A 28 -2.15 24.68 6.84
CA GLY A 28 -0.77 24.22 7.00
C GLY A 28 -0.16 23.69 5.70
N ASP A 29 1.00 23.05 5.85
CA ASP A 29 1.79 22.51 4.75
C ASP A 29 2.35 21.12 5.11
N TYR A 30 2.17 20.18 4.18
CA TYR A 30 2.72 18.83 4.25
C TYR A 30 3.64 18.61 3.04
N TYR A 31 4.90 18.28 3.31
CA TYR A 31 5.88 17.97 2.28
C TYR A 31 6.24 16.48 2.30
N LEU A 32 6.11 15.81 1.15
CA LEU A 32 6.59 14.45 0.95
C LEU A 32 7.71 14.45 -0.08
N ASN A 33 8.90 14.02 0.32
CA ASN A 33 10.10 14.03 -0.53
C ASN A 33 10.35 15.40 -1.19
N GLY A 34 10.17 16.47 -0.42
CA GLY A 34 10.35 17.87 -0.88
C GLY A 34 9.19 18.44 -1.71
N LEU A 35 8.18 17.64 -2.10
CA LEU A 35 6.99 18.15 -2.79
C LEU A 35 5.92 18.56 -1.78
N LEU A 36 5.37 19.78 -1.93
CA LEU A 36 4.16 20.19 -1.22
C LEU A 36 2.95 19.36 -1.69
N ILE A 37 2.32 18.63 -0.76
CA ILE A 37 1.15 17.79 -1.00
C ILE A 37 -0.12 18.61 -0.77
N LYS A 38 -0.39 19.55 -1.66
CA LYS A 38 -1.59 20.41 -1.58
C LYS A 38 -2.17 20.61 -2.97
N ASN A 39 -3.50 20.57 -3.09
CA ASN A 39 -4.22 20.80 -4.35
C ASN A 39 -3.65 19.97 -5.53
N LEU A 40 -3.23 18.73 -5.26
CA LEU A 40 -2.75 17.83 -6.30
C LEU A 40 -3.94 17.33 -7.12
N SER A 41 -3.75 17.20 -8.44
CA SER A 41 -4.69 16.44 -9.25
C SER A 41 -4.72 14.98 -8.81
N GLU A 42 -5.87 14.32 -8.97
CA GLU A 42 -6.03 12.91 -8.59
C GLU A 42 -4.96 12.00 -9.22
N LYS A 43 -4.63 12.26 -10.50
CA LYS A 43 -3.57 11.55 -11.23
C LYS A 43 -2.21 11.70 -10.55
N ARG A 44 -1.84 12.93 -10.17
CA ARG A 44 -0.55 13.20 -9.53
C ARG A 44 -0.51 12.65 -8.10
N ALA A 45 -1.62 12.74 -7.38
CA ALA A 45 -1.77 12.12 -6.07
C ALA A 45 -1.59 10.59 -6.15
N ALA A 46 -2.23 9.93 -7.13
CA ALA A 46 -2.10 8.48 -7.35
C ALA A 46 -0.66 8.06 -7.68
N GLU A 47 0.04 8.81 -8.53
CA GLU A 47 1.46 8.57 -8.84
C GLU A 47 2.34 8.65 -7.59
N TYR A 48 2.15 9.69 -6.77
CA TYR A 48 2.93 9.86 -5.53
C TYR A 48 2.60 8.79 -4.49
N ARG A 49 1.32 8.45 -4.30
CA ARG A 49 0.93 7.32 -3.44
C ARG A 49 1.64 6.05 -3.86
N ASN A 50 1.57 5.71 -5.13
CA ASN A 50 2.12 4.47 -5.64
C ASN A 50 3.66 4.40 -5.54
N ARG A 51 4.35 5.55 -5.63
CA ARG A 51 5.81 5.61 -5.59
C ARG A 51 6.39 5.65 -4.17
N PHE A 52 5.74 6.34 -3.25
CA PHE A 52 6.32 6.66 -1.93
C PHE A 52 5.61 6.01 -0.75
N LEU A 53 4.39 5.49 -0.94
CA LEU A 53 3.54 5.05 0.16
C LEU A 53 3.12 3.59 -0.02
N GLY A 54 3.25 2.83 1.07
CA GLY A 54 2.70 1.48 1.20
C GLY A 54 1.67 1.47 2.32
N PHE A 55 0.56 0.77 2.11
CA PHE A 55 -0.53 0.69 3.09
C PHE A 55 -0.67 -0.75 3.59
N VAL A 56 -0.76 -0.88 4.91
CA VAL A 56 -1.10 -2.13 5.58
C VAL A 56 -2.26 -1.81 6.52
N PHE A 57 -3.30 -2.61 6.46
CA PHE A 57 -4.55 -2.39 7.19
C PHE A 57 -4.79 -3.53 8.17
N GLN A 58 -5.70 -3.32 9.13
CA GLN A 58 -6.15 -4.38 10.04
C GLN A 58 -6.98 -5.44 9.30
N SER A 59 -7.78 -5.01 8.31
CA SER A 59 -8.42 -5.90 7.33
C SER A 59 -7.50 -6.02 6.11
N PHE A 60 -7.10 -7.24 5.75
CA PHE A 60 -6.01 -7.49 4.79
C PHE A 60 -6.15 -6.83 3.40
N ASN A 61 -7.36 -6.46 2.98
CA ASN A 61 -7.66 -5.80 1.70
C ASN A 61 -7.07 -6.50 0.45
N LEU A 62 -6.87 -7.82 0.51
CA LEU A 62 -6.47 -8.64 -0.63
C LEU A 62 -7.63 -8.80 -1.62
N ILE A 63 -7.32 -8.72 -2.92
CA ILE A 63 -8.28 -8.99 -3.99
C ILE A 63 -8.53 -10.51 -4.04
N PRO A 64 -9.76 -10.98 -3.75
CA PRO A 64 -10.02 -12.39 -3.47
C PRO A 64 -9.82 -13.31 -4.67
N PHE A 65 -10.00 -12.79 -5.89
CA PHE A 65 -9.85 -13.52 -7.15
C PHE A 65 -8.43 -13.42 -7.76
N LYS A 66 -7.47 -12.84 -7.03
CA LYS A 66 -6.06 -12.78 -7.41
C LYS A 66 -5.24 -13.59 -6.43
N ASN A 67 -4.25 -14.34 -6.90
CA ASN A 67 -3.34 -15.04 -5.99
C ASN A 67 -2.36 -14.08 -5.29
N ALA A 68 -1.52 -14.60 -4.39
CA ALA A 68 -0.58 -13.81 -3.61
C ALA A 68 0.36 -12.97 -4.50
N VAL A 69 1.00 -13.56 -5.52
CA VAL A 69 1.91 -12.81 -6.40
C VAL A 69 1.18 -11.75 -7.22
N GLU A 70 -0.06 -12.00 -7.63
CA GLU A 70 -0.87 -11.03 -8.36
C GLU A 70 -1.30 -9.85 -7.50
N ASN A 71 -1.60 -10.08 -6.22
CA ASN A 71 -1.87 -9.01 -5.25
C ASN A 71 -0.62 -8.14 -5.04
N VAL A 72 0.54 -8.76 -4.83
CA VAL A 72 1.82 -8.06 -4.65
C VAL A 72 2.26 -7.32 -5.93
N ALA A 73 1.95 -7.85 -7.12
CA ALA A 73 2.30 -7.24 -8.40
C ALA A 73 1.40 -6.07 -8.81
N LEU A 74 0.27 -5.86 -8.13
CA LEU A 74 -0.72 -4.87 -8.51
C LEU A 74 -0.20 -3.43 -8.42
N PRO A 75 0.47 -2.98 -7.34
CA PRO A 75 1.03 -1.63 -7.31
C PRO A 75 2.03 -1.38 -8.44
N LEU A 76 2.84 -2.38 -8.77
CA LEU A 76 3.81 -2.27 -9.86
C LEU A 76 3.15 -2.14 -11.23
N TYR A 77 1.92 -2.65 -11.41
CA TYR A 77 1.14 -2.47 -12.64
C TYR A 77 0.93 -0.99 -12.93
N TYR A 78 0.51 -0.25 -11.90
CA TYR A 78 0.24 1.17 -11.98
C TYR A 78 1.52 2.01 -12.14
N GLN A 79 2.70 1.43 -11.90
CA GLN A 79 4.01 2.00 -12.26
C GLN A 79 4.37 1.82 -13.74
N GLY A 80 3.52 1.17 -14.54
CA GLY A 80 3.80 0.89 -15.94
C GLY A 80 4.86 -0.20 -16.16
N MET A 81 5.18 -1.00 -15.14
CA MET A 81 6.21 -2.03 -15.22
C MET A 81 5.73 -3.25 -16.03
N SER A 82 6.61 -3.81 -16.87
CA SER A 82 6.27 -4.97 -17.69
C SER A 82 5.89 -6.19 -16.84
N ARG A 83 5.01 -7.06 -17.34
CA ARG A 83 4.55 -8.25 -16.60
C ARG A 83 5.71 -9.09 -16.06
N LYS A 84 6.74 -9.32 -16.88
CA LYS A 84 7.92 -10.11 -16.49
C LYS A 84 8.64 -9.49 -15.29
N GLN A 85 8.94 -8.18 -15.36
CA GLN A 85 9.63 -7.48 -14.28
C GLN A 85 8.81 -7.43 -12.98
N ARG A 86 7.48 -7.24 -13.09
CA ARG A 86 6.59 -7.22 -11.92
C ARG A 86 6.56 -8.53 -11.19
N LEU A 87 6.47 -9.65 -11.92
CA LEU A 87 6.46 -10.98 -11.31
C LEU A 87 7.77 -11.27 -10.58
N ILE A 88 8.92 -10.96 -11.18
CA ILE A 88 10.24 -11.13 -10.54
C ILE A 88 10.30 -10.34 -9.23
N LYS A 89 9.98 -9.05 -9.25
CA LYS A 89 9.99 -8.21 -8.04
C LYS A 89 8.97 -8.67 -6.98
N SER A 90 7.82 -9.17 -7.42
CA SER A 90 6.79 -9.65 -6.50
C SER A 90 7.23 -10.94 -5.80
N ASP A 91 7.90 -11.84 -6.53
CA ASP A 91 8.50 -13.04 -5.97
C ASP A 91 9.60 -12.69 -4.95
N GLU A 92 10.48 -11.75 -5.26
CA GLU A 92 11.49 -11.24 -4.32
C GLU A 92 10.85 -10.69 -3.03
N MET A 93 9.70 -10.00 -3.12
CA MET A 93 9.00 -9.49 -1.95
C MET A 93 8.35 -10.61 -1.14
N LEU A 94 7.71 -11.58 -1.82
CA LEU A 94 7.13 -12.75 -1.16
C LEU A 94 8.20 -13.60 -0.46
N GLU A 95 9.38 -13.74 -1.07
CA GLU A 95 10.53 -14.42 -0.45
C GLU A 95 10.97 -13.71 0.84
N ARG A 96 11.09 -12.38 0.83
CA ARG A 96 11.46 -11.59 2.01
C ARG A 96 10.51 -11.75 3.19
N VAL A 97 9.24 -12.04 2.95
CA VAL A 97 8.24 -12.28 4.01
C VAL A 97 7.97 -13.78 4.27
N GLY A 98 8.72 -14.66 3.61
CA GLY A 98 8.65 -16.11 3.78
C GLY A 98 7.39 -16.75 3.19
N LEU A 99 6.90 -16.23 2.07
CA LEU A 99 5.68 -16.66 1.37
C LEU A 99 5.90 -17.03 -0.11
N LEU A 100 7.15 -17.22 -0.55
CA LEU A 100 7.43 -17.57 -1.95
C LEU A 100 6.72 -18.86 -2.38
N ASP A 101 6.70 -19.87 -1.53
CA ASP A 101 5.99 -21.15 -1.79
C ASP A 101 4.46 -20.97 -1.90
N TRP A 102 3.93 -19.88 -1.37
CA TRP A 102 2.50 -19.56 -1.36
C TRP A 102 2.08 -18.65 -2.51
N ARG A 103 3.01 -18.28 -3.41
CA ARG A 103 2.81 -17.26 -4.46
C ARG A 103 1.56 -17.46 -5.33
N THR A 104 1.20 -18.71 -5.64
CA THR A 104 0.06 -19.05 -6.52
C THR A 104 -1.25 -19.27 -5.77
N HIS A 105 -1.24 -19.24 -4.44
CA HIS A 105 -2.42 -19.47 -3.63
C HIS A 105 -3.32 -18.22 -3.60
N LEU A 106 -4.62 -18.45 -3.63
CA LEU A 106 -5.65 -17.45 -3.42
C LEU A 106 -5.70 -17.03 -1.95
N PRO A 107 -6.16 -15.80 -1.65
CA PRO A 107 -6.34 -15.34 -0.29
C PRO A 107 -7.18 -16.29 0.57
N SER A 108 -8.17 -16.99 0.02
CA SER A 108 -8.97 -17.98 0.77
C SER A 108 -8.14 -19.15 1.33
N GLU A 109 -6.99 -19.44 0.74
CA GLU A 109 -6.09 -20.54 1.10
C GLU A 109 -4.99 -20.10 2.09
N LEU A 110 -4.91 -18.81 2.39
CA LEU A 110 -3.93 -18.22 3.31
C LEU A 110 -4.52 -18.05 4.71
N SER A 111 -3.75 -18.40 5.73
CA SER A 111 -4.03 -18.03 7.13
C SER A 111 -3.99 -16.50 7.32
N GLY A 112 -4.58 -15.98 8.40
CA GLY A 112 -4.57 -14.54 8.69
C GLY A 112 -3.16 -13.95 8.76
N GLY A 113 -2.21 -14.66 9.40
CA GLY A 113 -0.81 -14.22 9.47
C GLY A 113 -0.06 -14.31 8.15
N GLN A 114 -0.50 -15.15 7.20
CA GLN A 114 0.02 -15.16 5.83
C GLN A 114 -0.60 -14.04 4.99
N LYS A 115 -1.87 -13.68 5.22
CA LYS A 115 -2.50 -12.54 4.54
C LYS A 115 -1.92 -11.19 4.95
N GLN A 116 -1.44 -11.08 6.19
CA GLN A 116 -0.86 -9.85 6.73
C GLN A 116 0.59 -9.60 6.28
N ARG A 117 1.29 -10.67 5.91
CA ARG A 117 2.69 -10.64 5.48
C ARG A 117 2.77 -10.39 3.98
#